data_AF-A0A521MAF7-F1
#
_entry.id   AF-A0A521MAF7-F1
#
_cell.length_a   1.000
_cell.length_b   1.000
_cell.length_c   1.000
_cell.angle_alpha   90.00
_cell.angle_beta   90.00
_cell.angle_gamma   90.00
#
_symmetry.space_group_name_H-M   'P 1'
#
loop_
_entity.id
_entity.type
_entity.pdbx_description
1 polymer ?
#
loop_
_entity_poly.entity_id
_entity_poly.type
_entity_poly.pdbx_seq_one_letter_code
_entity_poly.pdbx_strand_id
1 'polypeptide(L)'
;MVRSAMTFDPDHGAAPVAAPSLWRRAWDRVRAFRPSMPRGTTPGGRRSMWGWAWRAALVVVILYYPVGALVIEDIDDDSQFAPRNVTPGESRAVAVAADLVDREVNVHTWTPMQPFFMPSGLLDNMPNFQRGVMAALGRFSTELMDQLGRTRGSSQTDRDLEQARGFLNEQPNIWVWQPSVSLMPSATSAQKYRAGREKLLAYNKRLASGQAIFERRADNLQALLDRIANDEGSDSGVIDQHIIEKAGDLFDSRCDDIFYFNKGRLYANYLLLRELGVDFENIIREKGLTNAWNGTVETFRLAAELQPWVVWNGYLDGFLIPNHLAAQGFYLLRARTQLREISNILLK
;
A
#
# COMPACT_ATOMS: atom_id res chain seq x y z
N MET A 1 -82.31 -45.47 -21.70
CA MET A 1 -81.92 -45.42 -23.12
C MET A 1 -80.56 -44.75 -23.22
N VAL A 2 -79.62 -45.49 -23.79
CA VAL A 2 -78.17 -45.27 -23.83
C VAL A 2 -77.83 -43.99 -24.59
N ARG A 3 -77.05 -43.09 -23.98
CA ARG A 3 -76.35 -42.01 -24.69
C ARG A 3 -74.87 -42.37 -24.74
N SER A 4 -74.42 -42.72 -25.95
CA SER A 4 -73.02 -42.87 -26.31
C SER A 4 -72.28 -41.55 -26.11
N ALA A 5 -71.23 -41.57 -25.30
CA ALA A 5 -70.20 -40.55 -25.29
C ALA A 5 -68.85 -41.27 -25.47
N MET A 6 -68.22 -41.04 -26.62
CA MET A 6 -66.84 -41.46 -26.87
C MET A 6 -65.95 -40.62 -25.96
N THR A 7 -65.30 -41.26 -25.00
CA THR A 7 -64.21 -40.66 -24.22
C THR A 7 -62.89 -41.16 -24.81
N PHE A 8 -62.15 -40.21 -25.37
CA PHE A 8 -60.76 -40.33 -25.78
C PHE A 8 -59.90 -40.62 -24.54
N ASP A 9 -59.13 -41.71 -24.57
CA ASP A 9 -58.14 -42.04 -23.54
C ASP A 9 -56.76 -41.70 -24.13
N PRO A 10 -56.02 -40.68 -23.63
CA PRO A 10 -54.68 -40.39 -24.12
C PRO A 10 -53.65 -41.26 -23.41
N ASP A 11 -52.82 -41.96 -24.20
CA ASP A 11 -51.65 -42.70 -23.75
C ASP A 11 -50.77 -41.88 -22.80
N HIS A 12 -50.54 -42.39 -21.58
CA HIS A 12 -49.51 -41.89 -20.69
C HIS A 12 -48.11 -42.32 -21.18
N GLY A 13 -47.61 -41.61 -22.18
CA GLY A 13 -46.19 -41.65 -22.56
C GLY A 13 -45.32 -41.10 -21.42
N ALA A 14 -44.35 -41.90 -20.97
CA ALA A 14 -43.38 -41.53 -19.95
C ALA A 14 -42.61 -40.25 -20.33
N ALA A 15 -42.43 -39.34 -19.37
CA ALA A 15 -41.63 -38.13 -19.54
C ALA A 15 -40.18 -38.46 -19.93
N PRO A 16 -39.54 -37.69 -20.83
CA PRO A 16 -38.15 -37.93 -21.21
C PRO A 16 -37.22 -37.69 -20.01
N VAL A 17 -36.39 -38.68 -19.70
CA VAL A 17 -35.34 -38.59 -18.69
C VAL A 17 -34.37 -37.48 -19.07
N ALA A 18 -34.28 -36.45 -18.24
CA ALA A 18 -33.37 -35.32 -18.44
C ALA A 18 -31.92 -35.82 -18.57
N ALA A 19 -31.23 -35.41 -19.64
CA ALA A 19 -29.83 -35.75 -19.85
C ALA A 19 -28.97 -35.21 -18.68
N PRO A 20 -28.04 -36.02 -18.13
CA PRO A 20 -27.24 -35.60 -16.99
C PRO A 20 -26.37 -34.39 -17.33
N SER A 21 -26.32 -33.43 -16.40
CA SER A 21 -25.53 -32.21 -16.53
C SER A 21 -24.05 -32.51 -16.76
N LEU A 22 -23.36 -31.62 -17.48
CA LEU A 22 -21.93 -31.74 -17.81
C LEU A 22 -21.07 -31.98 -16.55
N TRP A 23 -21.47 -31.38 -15.43
CA TRP A 23 -20.81 -31.54 -14.13
C TRP A 23 -20.92 -32.96 -13.56
N ARG A 24 -22.06 -33.65 -13.67
CA ARG A 24 -22.18 -35.06 -13.24
C ARG A 24 -21.32 -35.97 -14.12
N ARG A 25 -21.30 -35.73 -15.44
CA ARG A 25 -20.44 -36.48 -16.38
C ARG A 25 -18.95 -36.27 -16.16
N ALA A 26 -18.54 -35.10 -15.67
CA ALA A 26 -17.17 -34.83 -15.26
C ALA A 26 -16.83 -35.56 -13.94
N TRP A 27 -17.74 -35.50 -12.96
CA TRP A 27 -17.58 -36.16 -11.67
C TRP A 27 -17.52 -37.70 -11.77
N ASP A 28 -18.34 -38.30 -12.62
CA ASP A 28 -18.34 -39.74 -12.84
C ASP A 28 -17.06 -40.21 -13.54
N ARG A 29 -16.48 -39.39 -14.42
CA ARG A 29 -15.17 -39.65 -15.04
C ARG A 29 -14.03 -39.63 -14.02
N VAL A 30 -14.10 -38.73 -13.04
CA VAL A 30 -13.11 -38.67 -11.95
C VAL A 30 -13.29 -39.86 -10.99
N ARG A 31 -14.52 -40.25 -10.67
CA ARG A 31 -14.79 -41.45 -9.83
C ARG A 31 -14.42 -42.77 -10.50
N ALA A 32 -14.60 -42.86 -11.81
CA ALA A 32 -14.24 -44.06 -12.59
C ALA A 32 -12.73 -44.18 -12.86
N PHE A 33 -11.95 -43.14 -12.57
CA PHE A 33 -10.50 -43.17 -12.70
C PHE A 33 -9.89 -44.08 -11.63
N ARG A 34 -9.64 -45.34 -12.00
CA ARG A 34 -8.81 -46.26 -11.22
C ARG A 34 -7.41 -46.28 -11.84
N PRO A 35 -6.34 -45.91 -11.10
CA PRO A 35 -5.00 -45.99 -11.63
C PRO A 35 -4.62 -47.47 -11.79
N SER A 36 -4.50 -47.93 -13.03
CA SER A 36 -3.93 -49.24 -13.34
C SER A 36 -2.41 -49.16 -13.14
N MET A 37 -1.90 -49.72 -12.04
CA MET A 37 -0.47 -49.96 -11.85
C MET A 37 -0.03 -51.11 -12.77
N PRO A 38 0.92 -50.90 -13.70
CA PRO A 38 1.41 -51.98 -14.54
C PRO A 38 2.23 -52.97 -13.70
N ARG A 39 1.82 -54.24 -13.68
CA ARG A 39 2.68 -55.34 -13.20
C ARG A 39 3.71 -55.66 -14.29
N GLY A 40 4.89 -55.08 -14.17
CA GLY A 40 6.08 -55.44 -14.93
C GLY A 40 7.31 -55.44 -14.02
N THR A 41 7.90 -56.61 -13.81
CA THR A 41 9.15 -56.81 -13.09
C THR A 41 10.35 -56.47 -13.99
N THR A 42 11.12 -55.45 -13.64
CA THR A 42 12.58 -55.34 -13.91
C THR A 42 13.19 -54.20 -13.06
N PRO A 43 14.45 -54.30 -12.62
CA PRO A 43 15.03 -53.41 -11.62
C PRO A 43 15.43 -52.06 -12.26
N GLY A 44 14.50 -51.11 -12.24
CA GLY A 44 14.72 -49.75 -12.77
C GLY A 44 13.97 -48.65 -12.01
N GLY A 45 13.36 -48.97 -10.86
CA GLY A 45 12.45 -48.08 -10.13
C GLY A 45 13.08 -46.78 -9.62
N ARG A 46 14.41 -46.73 -9.50
CA ARG A 46 15.11 -45.53 -9.02
C ARG A 46 15.17 -44.40 -10.04
N ARG A 47 15.27 -44.71 -11.36
CA ARG A 47 15.34 -43.70 -12.43
C ARG A 47 13.99 -43.04 -12.76
N SER A 48 12.89 -43.81 -12.72
CA SER A 48 11.54 -43.31 -12.99
C SER A 48 11.02 -42.39 -11.86
N MET A 49 11.25 -42.77 -10.60
CA MET A 49 10.93 -41.91 -9.45
C MET A 49 11.75 -40.61 -9.47
N TRP A 50 13.02 -40.66 -9.91
CA TRP A 50 13.86 -39.47 -10.07
C TRP A 50 13.34 -38.52 -11.15
N GLY A 51 12.79 -39.06 -12.25
CA GLY A 51 12.14 -38.27 -13.29
C GLY A 51 10.87 -37.54 -12.81
N TRP A 52 10.06 -38.21 -11.99
CA TRP A 52 8.89 -37.59 -11.37
C TRP A 52 9.27 -36.56 -10.29
N ALA A 53 10.26 -36.87 -9.46
CA ALA A 53 10.78 -35.94 -8.46
C ALA A 53 11.37 -34.67 -9.11
N TRP A 54 12.12 -34.82 -10.21
CA TRP A 54 12.64 -33.69 -10.97
C TRP A 54 11.54 -32.82 -11.58
N ARG A 55 10.50 -33.43 -12.17
CA ARG A 55 9.33 -32.70 -12.70
C ARG A 55 8.58 -31.97 -11.58
N ALA A 56 8.38 -32.61 -10.43
CA ALA A 56 7.77 -31.97 -9.28
C ALA A 56 8.61 -30.80 -8.76
N ALA A 57 9.94 -30.95 -8.67
CA ALA A 57 10.86 -29.88 -8.28
C ALA A 57 10.81 -28.70 -9.28
N LEU A 58 10.80 -28.97 -10.58
CA LEU A 58 10.64 -27.94 -11.62
C LEU A 58 9.32 -27.18 -11.46
N VAL A 59 8.21 -27.88 -11.23
CA VAL A 59 6.91 -27.25 -10.99
C VAL A 59 6.96 -26.38 -9.73
N VAL A 60 7.57 -26.85 -8.64
CA VAL A 60 7.74 -26.04 -7.43
C VAL A 60 8.56 -24.79 -7.69
N VAL A 61 9.67 -24.88 -8.44
CA VAL A 61 10.50 -23.71 -8.80
C VAL A 61 9.73 -22.72 -9.68
N ILE A 62 8.96 -23.22 -10.65
CA ILE A 62 8.14 -22.37 -11.53
C ILE A 62 7.02 -21.69 -10.75
N LEU A 63 6.38 -22.40 -9.82
CA LEU A 63 5.26 -21.87 -9.03
C LEU A 63 5.72 -21.01 -7.83
N TYR A 64 6.95 -21.15 -7.37
CA TYR A 64 7.49 -20.46 -6.20
C TYR A 64 7.32 -18.94 -6.29
N TYR A 65 7.71 -18.35 -7.44
CA TYR A 65 7.60 -16.91 -7.66
C TYR A 65 6.14 -16.43 -7.84
N PRO A 66 5.32 -16.95 -8.77
CA PRO A 66 3.97 -16.44 -8.98
C PRO A 66 3.03 -16.71 -7.80
N VAL A 67 3.10 -17.90 -7.17
CA VAL A 67 2.26 -18.20 -6.00
C VAL A 67 2.73 -17.39 -4.80
N GLY A 68 4.04 -17.26 -4.58
CA GLY A 68 4.55 -16.45 -3.48
C GLY A 68 4.27 -14.96 -3.67
N ALA A 69 4.37 -14.44 -4.89
CA ALA A 69 3.99 -13.06 -5.22
C ALA A 69 2.51 -12.81 -4.89
N LEU A 70 1.60 -13.66 -5.34
CA LEU A 70 0.16 -13.55 -5.05
C LEU A 70 -0.18 -13.64 -3.55
N VAL A 71 0.64 -14.31 -2.74
CA VAL A 71 0.44 -14.41 -1.28
C VAL A 71 1.01 -13.19 -0.55
N ILE A 72 2.06 -12.58 -1.08
CA ILE A 72 2.74 -11.42 -0.47
C ILE A 72 2.09 -10.11 -0.92
N GLU A 73 1.57 -10.05 -2.15
CA GLU A 73 0.98 -8.86 -2.75
C GLU A 73 -0.27 -8.42 -1.98
N ASP A 74 -0.13 -7.36 -1.21
CA ASP A 74 -1.21 -6.71 -0.48
C ASP A 74 -0.94 -5.20 -0.44
N ILE A 75 -1.45 -4.46 -1.43
CA ILE A 75 -1.45 -2.99 -1.41
C ILE A 75 -2.68 -2.55 -0.63
N ASP A 76 -2.47 -2.34 0.67
CA ASP A 76 -3.51 -1.86 1.58
C ASP A 76 -3.61 -0.33 1.52
N ASP A 77 -4.58 0.15 0.74
CA ASP A 77 -4.94 1.56 0.61
C ASP A 77 -6.28 1.90 1.31
N ASP A 78 -6.65 1.16 2.36
CA ASP A 78 -7.89 1.37 3.10
C ASP A 78 -7.98 2.81 3.66
N SER A 79 -8.87 3.63 3.10
CA SER A 79 -9.06 5.01 3.54
C SER A 79 -9.73 5.10 4.91
N GLN A 80 -10.28 4.01 5.44
CA GLN A 80 -10.84 3.92 6.79
C GLN A 80 -9.81 3.52 7.85
N PHE A 81 -8.57 3.18 7.45
CA PHE A 81 -7.51 2.86 8.39
C PHE A 81 -7.37 3.96 9.44
N ALA A 82 -7.41 3.62 10.73
CA ALA A 82 -7.39 4.58 11.83
C ALA A 82 -6.49 4.07 12.97
N PRO A 83 -5.87 4.99 13.73
CA PRO A 83 -5.01 4.59 14.83
C PRO A 83 -5.78 3.84 15.91
N ARG A 84 -5.17 2.77 16.43
CA ARG A 84 -5.76 1.90 17.46
C ARG A 84 -5.38 2.40 18.86
N ASN A 85 -6.33 2.31 19.79
CA ASN A 85 -6.09 2.53 21.23
C ASN A 85 -5.45 3.89 21.60
N VAL A 86 -5.85 4.99 20.94
CA VAL A 86 -5.34 6.32 21.27
C VAL A 86 -5.89 6.78 22.63
N THR A 87 -4.99 7.05 23.57
CA THR A 87 -5.32 7.51 24.93
C THR A 87 -5.54 9.02 24.95
N PRO A 88 -6.42 9.58 25.81
CA PRO A 88 -6.55 11.03 25.97
C PRO A 88 -5.19 11.70 26.23
N GLY A 89 -4.91 12.78 25.50
CA GLY A 89 -3.65 13.52 25.57
C GLY A 89 -2.61 13.09 24.53
N GLU A 90 -2.72 11.90 23.94
CA GLU A 90 -1.89 11.48 22.81
C GLU A 90 -2.26 12.26 21.53
N SER A 91 -1.29 12.39 20.61
CA SER A 91 -1.54 12.86 19.25
C SER A 91 -2.05 11.69 18.42
N ARG A 92 -3.16 11.91 17.71
CA ARG A 92 -3.72 10.93 16.78
C ARG A 92 -2.86 10.79 15.52
N ALA A 93 -2.24 11.88 15.05
CA ALA A 93 -1.31 11.85 13.92
C ALA A 93 -0.06 11.02 14.22
N VAL A 94 0.48 11.12 15.43
CA VAL A 94 1.63 10.28 15.85
C VAL A 94 1.22 8.81 15.98
N ALA A 95 0.02 8.54 16.51
CA ALA A 95 -0.48 7.17 16.61
C ALA A 95 -0.67 6.53 15.23
N VAL A 96 -1.28 7.25 14.26
CA VAL A 96 -1.49 6.69 12.91
C VAL A 96 -0.18 6.48 12.18
N ALA A 97 0.81 7.35 12.37
CA ALA A 97 2.15 7.14 11.83
C ALA A 97 2.78 5.85 12.38
N ALA A 98 2.70 5.63 13.70
CA ALA A 98 3.24 4.42 14.33
C ALA A 98 2.51 3.14 13.87
N ASP A 99 1.19 3.19 13.69
CA ASP A 99 0.40 2.05 13.24
C ASP A 99 0.59 1.76 11.75
N LEU A 100 0.82 2.77 10.90
CA LEU A 100 1.20 2.55 9.51
C LEU A 100 2.57 1.86 9.40
N VAL A 101 3.54 2.24 10.23
CA VAL A 101 4.82 1.51 10.27
C VAL A 101 4.61 0.05 10.66
N ASP A 102 3.74 -0.22 11.64
CA ASP A 102 3.41 -1.60 12.03
C ASP A 102 2.82 -2.40 10.88
N ARG A 103 1.85 -1.80 10.20
CA ARG A 103 1.16 -2.41 9.06
C ARG A 103 2.14 -2.79 7.96
N GLU A 104 2.96 -1.86 7.50
CA GLU A 104 3.89 -2.12 6.40
C GLU A 104 5.01 -3.10 6.76
N VAL A 105 5.48 -3.07 8.01
CA VAL A 105 6.69 -3.81 8.39
C VAL A 105 6.38 -5.16 9.01
N ASN A 106 5.28 -5.27 9.75
CA ASN A 106 4.93 -6.45 10.54
C ASN A 106 3.73 -7.21 9.96
N VAL A 107 2.72 -6.51 9.42
CA VAL A 107 1.53 -7.16 8.86
C VAL A 107 1.80 -7.61 7.42
N HIS A 108 2.18 -6.67 6.55
CA HIS A 108 2.36 -6.91 5.11
C HIS A 108 3.75 -7.39 4.73
N THR A 109 4.66 -7.44 5.70
CA THR A 109 6.09 -7.64 5.49
C THR A 109 6.73 -6.50 4.69
N TRP A 110 7.88 -6.03 5.16
CA TRP A 110 8.62 -5.00 4.43
C TRP A 110 9.28 -5.59 3.18
N THR A 111 8.65 -5.42 2.02
CA THR A 111 9.10 -5.99 0.72
C THR A 111 10.28 -5.26 0.07
N PRO A 112 10.51 -3.93 0.24
CA PRO A 112 11.59 -3.21 -0.45
C PRO A 112 13.01 -3.70 -0.13
N MET A 113 13.21 -4.38 1.00
CA MET A 113 14.53 -4.94 1.37
C MET A 113 14.71 -6.40 0.92
N GLN A 114 13.67 -7.05 0.40
CA GLN A 114 13.76 -8.48 0.11
C GLN A 114 14.67 -8.74 -1.10
N PRO A 115 15.58 -9.72 -1.03
CA PRO A 115 16.43 -10.08 -2.15
C PRO A 115 15.65 -10.64 -3.33
N PHE A 116 16.24 -10.57 -4.53
CA PHE A 116 15.62 -11.04 -5.78
C PHE A 116 15.17 -12.52 -5.78
N PHE A 117 15.74 -13.36 -4.90
CA PHE A 117 15.39 -14.78 -4.78
C PHE A 117 14.18 -15.04 -3.87
N MET A 118 13.65 -14.01 -3.21
CA MET A 118 12.38 -14.09 -2.50
C MET A 118 11.22 -13.94 -3.51
N PRO A 119 10.03 -14.51 -3.25
CA PRO A 119 8.92 -14.39 -4.18
C PRO A 119 8.46 -12.94 -4.42
N SER A 120 8.68 -12.05 -3.44
CA SER A 120 8.40 -10.62 -3.59
C SER A 120 9.30 -9.92 -4.62
N GLY A 121 10.36 -10.58 -5.12
CA GLY A 121 11.24 -10.01 -6.14
C GLY A 121 10.55 -9.80 -7.49
N LEU A 122 9.37 -10.41 -7.71
CA LEU A 122 8.50 -10.10 -8.86
C LEU A 122 7.57 -8.90 -8.62
N LEU A 123 7.42 -8.45 -7.37
CA LEU A 123 6.56 -7.33 -7.04
C LEU A 123 7.34 -6.04 -7.25
N ASP A 124 6.77 -5.12 -8.03
CA ASP A 124 7.25 -3.76 -8.25
C ASP A 124 6.34 -2.74 -7.56
N ASN A 125 5.03 -2.87 -7.75
CA ASN A 125 4.02 -1.93 -7.28
C ASN A 125 3.96 -1.84 -5.76
N MET A 126 3.87 -2.98 -5.08
CA MET A 126 3.80 -3.02 -3.62
C MET A 126 5.06 -2.44 -2.96
N PRO A 127 6.30 -2.83 -3.34
CA PRO A 127 7.49 -2.18 -2.79
C PRO A 127 7.55 -0.66 -3.04
N ASN A 128 7.11 -0.18 -4.21
CA ASN A 128 7.04 1.25 -4.49
C ASN A 128 6.02 1.97 -3.58
N PHE A 129 4.83 1.39 -3.42
CA PHE A 129 3.80 1.89 -2.51
C PHE A 129 4.31 1.97 -1.06
N GLN A 130 4.94 0.90 -0.56
CA GLN A 130 5.53 0.84 0.78
C GLN A 130 6.62 1.90 0.98
N ARG A 131 7.49 2.10 -0.03
CA ARG A 131 8.49 3.17 -0.02
C ARG A 131 7.86 4.56 0.03
N GLY A 132 6.76 4.76 -0.70
CA GLY A 132 5.99 6.00 -0.67
C GLY A 132 5.43 6.30 0.72
N VAL A 133 4.79 5.31 1.35
CA VAL A 133 4.28 5.43 2.74
C VAL A 133 5.41 5.83 3.69
N MET A 134 6.54 5.10 3.68
CA MET A 134 7.66 5.41 4.58
C MET A 134 8.32 6.76 4.28
N ALA A 135 8.35 7.21 3.03
CA ALA A 135 8.87 8.55 2.69
C ALA A 135 8.02 9.66 3.35
N ALA A 136 6.69 9.54 3.31
CA ALA A 136 5.78 10.47 3.99
C ALA A 136 5.94 10.40 5.52
N LEU A 137 6.02 9.20 6.10
CA LEU A 137 6.24 9.04 7.55
C LEU A 137 7.62 9.57 8.01
N GLY A 138 8.66 9.37 7.20
CA GLY A 138 10.00 9.93 7.41
C GLY A 138 9.98 11.46 7.38
N ARG A 139 9.23 12.06 6.45
CA ARG A 139 9.02 13.51 6.42
C ARG A 139 8.26 13.99 7.65
N PHE A 140 7.14 13.36 7.97
CA PHE A 140 6.34 13.69 9.16
C PHE A 140 7.18 13.58 10.44
N SER A 141 7.99 12.53 10.61
CA SER A 141 8.86 12.40 11.79
C SER A 141 9.90 13.51 11.90
N THR A 142 10.38 14.04 10.77
CA THR A 142 11.30 15.19 10.79
C THR A 142 10.57 16.46 11.23
N GLU A 143 9.41 16.76 10.66
CA GLU A 143 8.64 17.96 11.03
C GLU A 143 8.03 17.84 12.43
N LEU A 144 7.69 16.63 12.87
CA LEU A 144 7.30 16.33 14.25
C LEU A 144 8.43 16.67 15.20
N MET A 145 9.67 16.30 14.89
CA MET A 145 10.83 16.64 15.70
C MET A 145 11.14 18.15 15.66
N ASP A 146 11.04 18.78 14.49
CA ASP A 146 11.48 20.16 14.23
C ASP A 146 10.48 21.23 14.63
N GLN A 147 9.19 21.00 14.36
CA GLN A 147 8.13 21.99 14.57
C GLN A 147 7.25 21.62 15.75
N LEU A 148 6.80 20.38 15.82
CA LEU A 148 5.71 19.99 16.74
C LEU A 148 6.22 19.58 18.13
N GLY A 149 7.40 18.96 18.22
CA GLY A 149 7.92 18.35 19.44
C GLY A 149 8.61 19.31 20.39
N ARG A 150 8.60 20.62 20.11
CA ARG A 150 9.37 21.63 20.85
C ARG A 150 8.60 22.94 21.00
N THR A 151 8.76 23.61 22.14
CA THR A 151 8.10 24.91 22.43
C THR A 151 8.71 26.07 21.65
N ARG A 152 10.03 26.06 21.44
CA ARG A 152 10.78 27.06 20.65
C ARG A 152 11.81 26.33 19.79
N GLY A 153 12.14 26.89 18.63
CA GLY A 153 13.13 26.31 17.70
C GLY A 153 14.51 26.02 18.34
N SER A 154 14.90 26.77 19.38
CA SER A 154 16.13 26.59 20.16
C SER A 154 16.00 25.68 21.39
N SER A 155 14.81 25.11 21.65
CA SER A 155 14.62 24.17 22.75
C SER A 155 15.29 22.84 22.46
N GLN A 156 15.66 22.12 23.52
CA GLN A 156 16.24 20.79 23.38
C GLN A 156 15.27 19.85 22.63
N THR A 157 15.79 19.15 21.63
CA THR A 157 15.04 18.16 20.87
C THR A 157 14.64 16.99 21.76
N ASP A 158 13.41 16.52 21.61
CA ASP A 158 12.96 15.30 22.28
C ASP A 158 13.75 14.09 21.75
N ARG A 159 14.35 13.33 22.68
CA ARG A 159 15.26 12.22 22.37
C ARG A 159 14.58 11.07 21.62
N ASP A 160 13.30 10.82 21.87
CA ASP A 160 12.58 9.77 21.14
C ASP A 160 12.27 10.24 19.72
N LEU A 161 11.88 11.50 19.52
CA LEU A 161 11.65 12.06 18.18
C LEU A 161 12.92 12.11 17.33
N GLU A 162 14.07 12.46 17.93
CA GLU A 162 15.37 12.43 17.25
C GLU A 162 15.70 11.03 16.73
N GLN A 163 15.54 10.01 17.58
CA GLN A 163 15.75 8.62 17.19
C GLN A 163 14.71 8.13 16.17
N ALA A 164 13.43 8.48 16.37
CA ALA A 164 12.35 8.12 15.44
C ALA A 164 12.65 8.65 14.04
N ARG A 165 13.01 9.93 13.94
CA ARG A 165 13.43 10.55 12.68
C ARG A 165 14.59 9.79 12.04
N GLY A 166 15.65 9.51 12.80
CA GLY A 166 16.82 8.80 12.30
C GLY A 166 16.46 7.42 11.73
N PHE A 167 15.62 6.67 12.42
CA PHE A 167 15.20 5.33 12.01
C PHE A 167 14.23 5.32 10.82
N LEU A 168 13.27 6.26 10.78
CA LEU A 168 12.26 6.32 9.72
C LEU A 168 12.79 6.91 8.40
N ASN A 169 13.90 7.65 8.44
CA ASN A 169 14.56 8.18 7.24
C ASN A 169 15.70 7.28 6.74
N GLU A 170 15.80 6.05 7.24
CA GLU A 170 16.77 5.08 6.73
C GLU A 170 16.43 4.63 5.30
N GLN A 171 17.46 4.22 4.56
CA GLN A 171 17.31 3.54 3.27
C GLN A 171 16.34 2.35 3.36
N PRO A 172 15.43 2.18 2.38
CA PRO A 172 14.36 1.19 2.43
C PRO A 172 14.81 -0.24 2.08
N ASN A 173 15.97 -0.42 1.46
CA ASN A 173 16.37 -1.67 0.81
C ASN A 173 17.50 -2.42 1.55
N ILE A 174 17.73 -2.12 2.83
CA ILE A 174 18.81 -2.74 3.59
C ILE A 174 18.39 -4.14 4.06
N TRP A 175 18.90 -5.17 3.37
CA TRP A 175 18.83 -6.58 3.78
C TRP A 175 19.92 -6.94 4.80
N VAL A 176 19.73 -8.07 5.50
CA VAL A 176 20.61 -8.54 6.61
C VAL A 176 22.06 -8.72 6.19
N TRP A 177 22.33 -9.02 4.92
CA TRP A 177 23.68 -9.17 4.39
C TRP A 177 23.78 -8.54 3.00
N GLN A 178 24.66 -7.54 2.87
CA GLN A 178 24.91 -6.79 1.64
C GLN A 178 26.43 -6.65 1.42
N PRO A 179 27.04 -7.58 0.67
CA PRO A 179 28.49 -7.61 0.48
C PRO A 179 29.08 -6.33 -0.14
N SER A 180 28.27 -5.55 -0.86
CA SER A 180 28.64 -4.26 -1.44
C SER A 180 28.80 -3.13 -0.42
N VAL A 181 28.22 -3.26 0.77
CA VAL A 181 28.25 -2.25 1.84
C VAL A 181 29.04 -2.75 3.05
N SER A 182 28.82 -4.01 3.46
CA SER A 182 29.47 -4.63 4.62
C SER A 182 29.55 -6.14 4.47
N LEU A 183 30.70 -6.72 4.81
CA LEU A 183 30.88 -8.17 4.91
C LEU A 183 30.20 -8.77 6.15
N MET A 184 29.91 -7.94 7.16
CA MET A 184 29.20 -8.32 8.40
C MET A 184 27.71 -8.02 8.29
N PRO A 185 26.83 -8.82 8.92
CA PRO A 185 25.41 -8.55 8.97
C PRO A 185 25.08 -7.18 9.57
N SER A 186 24.12 -6.47 8.99
CA SER A 186 23.66 -5.15 9.46
C SER A 186 22.21 -5.21 9.93
N ALA A 187 21.80 -4.20 10.69
CA ALA A 187 20.40 -4.01 11.02
C ALA A 187 19.61 -3.71 9.73
N THR A 188 18.59 -4.52 9.48
CA THR A 188 17.71 -4.40 8.31
C THR A 188 16.87 -3.13 8.35
N SER A 189 16.39 -2.66 7.19
CA SER A 189 15.44 -1.54 7.12
C SER A 189 14.20 -1.80 7.98
N ALA A 190 13.65 -3.02 7.92
CA ALA A 190 12.51 -3.41 8.76
C ALA A 190 12.81 -3.29 10.26
N GLN A 191 13.99 -3.70 10.72
CA GLN A 191 14.38 -3.55 12.13
C GLN A 191 14.49 -2.07 12.54
N LYS A 192 15.05 -1.23 11.67
CA LYS A 192 15.14 0.21 11.93
C LYS A 192 13.75 0.84 11.97
N TYR A 193 12.86 0.55 11.02
CA TYR A 193 11.49 1.06 11.05
C TYR A 193 10.71 0.61 12.29
N ARG A 194 10.84 -0.65 12.73
CA ARG A 194 10.29 -1.10 14.03
C ARG A 194 10.81 -0.28 15.20
N ALA A 195 12.12 -0.02 15.26
CA ALA A 195 12.69 0.83 16.28
C ALA A 195 12.13 2.27 16.21
N GLY A 196 11.98 2.83 15.00
CA GLY A 196 11.35 4.14 14.79
C GLY A 196 9.92 4.19 15.31
N ARG A 197 9.11 3.16 15.03
CA ARG A 197 7.76 3.00 15.58
C ARG A 197 7.75 2.99 17.10
N GLU A 198 8.63 2.20 17.72
CA GLU A 198 8.71 2.14 19.19
C GLU A 198 8.99 3.51 19.81
N LYS A 199 9.82 4.34 19.15
CA LYS A 199 10.10 5.71 19.59
C LYS A 199 8.90 6.64 19.42
N LEU A 200 8.15 6.54 18.32
CA LEU A 200 6.90 7.29 18.17
C LEU A 200 5.89 6.94 19.27
N LEU A 201 5.72 5.65 19.57
CA LEU A 201 4.83 5.18 20.64
C LEU A 201 5.29 5.64 22.02
N ALA A 202 6.60 5.59 22.31
CA ALA A 202 7.16 6.06 23.58
C ALA A 202 6.96 7.57 23.76
N TYR A 203 7.21 8.35 22.71
CA TYR A 203 6.93 9.79 22.70
C TYR A 203 5.44 10.07 22.94
N ASN A 204 4.53 9.37 22.26
CA ASN A 204 3.10 9.62 22.38
C ASN A 204 2.58 9.29 23.80
N LYS A 205 3.05 8.20 24.40
CA LYS A 205 2.75 7.87 25.81
C LYS A 205 3.24 8.94 26.77
N ARG A 206 4.45 9.47 26.55
CA ARG A 206 4.98 10.59 27.36
C ARG A 206 4.15 11.85 27.16
N LEU A 207 3.70 12.12 25.94
CA LEU A 207 2.81 13.25 25.63
C LEU A 207 1.51 13.17 26.44
N ALA A 208 0.85 12.01 26.51
CA ALA A 208 -0.35 11.82 27.34
C ALA A 208 -0.12 12.07 28.83
N SER A 209 1.07 11.74 29.33
CA SER A 209 1.46 11.99 30.72
C SER A 209 1.97 13.41 31.01
N GLY A 210 2.00 14.30 30.00
CA GLY A 210 2.56 15.65 30.12
C GLY A 210 4.08 15.72 30.22
N GLN A 211 4.78 14.63 29.88
CA GLN A 211 6.26 14.52 29.90
C GLN A 211 6.91 14.80 28.54
N ALA A 212 6.10 15.02 27.51
CA ALA A 212 6.53 15.48 26.19
C ALA A 212 5.60 16.61 25.73
N ILE A 213 6.06 17.39 24.77
CA ILE A 213 5.32 18.54 24.24
C ILE A 213 4.95 18.25 22.80
N PHE A 214 3.70 18.59 22.45
CA PHE A 214 3.21 18.63 21.08
C PHE A 214 2.56 20.01 20.87
N GLU A 215 3.31 20.91 20.23
CA GLU A 215 2.90 22.30 20.05
C GLU A 215 1.87 22.44 18.95
N ARG A 216 0.63 22.65 19.40
CA ARG A 216 -0.53 22.98 18.58
C ARG A 216 -0.56 24.47 18.31
N ARG A 217 0.39 24.95 17.52
CA ARG A 217 0.48 26.36 17.08
C ARG A 217 0.28 26.47 15.57
N ALA A 218 -0.30 27.60 15.14
CA ALA A 218 -0.63 27.82 13.74
C ALA A 218 0.61 27.88 12.83
N ASP A 219 1.72 28.49 13.29
CA ASP A 219 2.99 28.56 12.57
C ASP A 219 3.67 27.20 12.44
N ASN A 220 3.59 26.36 13.48
CA ASN A 220 4.12 25.00 13.41
C ASN A 220 3.32 24.12 12.45
N LEU A 221 1.98 24.22 12.47
CA LEU A 221 1.12 23.53 11.51
C LEU A 221 1.42 24.01 10.09
N GLN A 222 1.54 25.32 9.89
CA GLN A 222 1.88 25.92 8.61
C GLN A 222 3.19 25.35 8.06
N ALA A 223 4.26 25.30 8.86
CA ALA A 223 5.55 24.77 8.43
C ALA A 223 5.45 23.30 7.96
N LEU A 224 4.68 22.48 8.68
CA LEU A 224 4.40 21.10 8.28
C LEU A 224 3.64 21.03 6.94
N LEU A 225 2.57 21.82 6.78
CA LEU A 225 1.78 21.85 5.53
C LEU A 225 2.60 22.34 4.34
N ASP A 226 3.44 23.36 4.54
CA ASP A 226 4.35 23.87 3.51
C ASP A 226 5.35 22.81 3.08
N ARG A 227 5.82 21.98 4.03
CA ARG A 227 6.71 20.88 3.70
C ARG A 227 6.02 19.80 2.88
N ILE A 228 4.82 19.40 3.27
CA ILE A 228 4.02 18.44 2.49
C ILE A 228 3.72 19.03 1.09
N ALA A 229 3.36 20.31 0.99
CA ALA A 229 3.11 20.96 -0.30
C ALA A 229 4.34 21.00 -1.22
N ASN A 230 5.55 21.14 -0.66
CA ASN A 230 6.80 21.07 -1.44
C ASN A 230 7.06 19.67 -1.97
N ASP A 231 6.79 18.68 -1.12
CA ASP A 231 6.90 17.26 -1.44
C ASP A 231 5.95 16.87 -2.59
N GLU A 232 4.66 17.25 -2.52
CA GLU A 232 3.71 17.03 -3.63
C GLU A 232 4.13 17.76 -4.92
N GLY A 233 4.73 18.95 -4.78
CA GLY A 233 5.28 19.70 -5.91
C GLY A 233 6.47 19.02 -6.58
N SER A 234 7.33 18.38 -5.78
CA SER A 234 8.45 17.58 -6.28
C SER A 234 7.96 16.35 -7.03
N ASP A 235 6.97 15.64 -6.48
CA ASP A 235 6.40 14.44 -7.10
C ASP A 235 5.70 14.76 -8.42
N SER A 236 4.97 15.88 -8.47
CA SER A 236 4.40 16.39 -9.72
C SER A 236 5.47 16.73 -10.75
N GLY A 237 6.63 17.24 -10.33
CA GLY A 237 7.75 17.52 -11.24
C GLY A 237 8.38 16.24 -11.81
N VAL A 238 8.46 15.17 -11.01
CA VAL A 238 8.91 13.85 -11.48
C VAL A 238 7.95 13.29 -12.53
N ILE A 239 6.63 13.40 -12.28
CA ILE A 239 5.60 13.01 -13.26
C ILE A 239 5.75 13.80 -14.56
N ASP A 240 5.85 15.12 -14.48
CA ASP A 240 5.94 16.00 -15.66
C ASP A 240 7.16 15.64 -16.52
N GLN A 241 8.34 15.51 -15.89
CA GLN A 241 9.55 15.11 -16.57
C GLN A 241 9.41 13.74 -17.26
N HIS A 242 8.81 12.77 -16.58
CA HIS A 242 8.64 11.42 -17.11
C HIS A 242 7.62 11.38 -18.25
N ILE A 243 6.55 12.20 -18.20
CA ILE A 243 5.62 12.38 -19.32
C ILE A 243 6.36 12.98 -20.53
N ILE A 244 7.16 14.04 -20.34
CA ILE A 244 7.91 14.68 -21.42
C ILE A 244 8.87 13.69 -22.10
N GLU A 245 9.53 12.82 -21.33
CA GLU A 245 10.53 11.88 -21.86
C GLU A 245 9.92 10.61 -22.46
N LYS A 246 8.80 10.12 -21.93
CA LYS A 246 8.32 8.75 -22.13
C LYS A 246 6.85 8.60 -22.50
N ALA A 247 6.09 9.69 -22.65
CA ALA A 247 4.68 9.58 -23.06
C ALA A 247 4.53 8.80 -24.38
N GLY A 248 3.63 7.82 -24.36
CA GLY A 248 3.35 6.92 -25.49
C GLY A 248 4.23 5.67 -25.56
N ASP A 249 5.23 5.52 -24.68
CA ASP A 249 6.04 4.30 -24.59
C ASP A 249 5.23 3.17 -23.92
N LEU A 250 4.93 2.12 -24.68
CA LEU A 250 4.13 0.97 -24.22
C LEU A 250 4.90 0.02 -23.29
N PHE A 251 6.22 0.16 -23.21
CA PHE A 251 7.10 -0.72 -22.45
C PHE A 251 7.81 0.03 -21.32
N ASP A 252 7.20 1.09 -20.82
CA ASP A 252 7.71 1.93 -19.75
C ASP A 252 7.54 1.29 -18.37
N SER A 253 8.56 0.53 -17.96
CA SER A 253 8.62 -0.15 -16.67
C SER A 253 8.88 0.75 -15.46
N ARG A 254 8.90 2.09 -15.63
CA ARG A 254 9.04 3.05 -14.52
C ARG A 254 7.76 3.82 -14.26
N CYS A 255 6.78 3.74 -15.16
CA CYS A 255 5.51 4.44 -15.05
C CYS A 255 4.75 4.02 -13.79
N ASP A 256 4.64 2.72 -13.58
CA ASP A 256 4.02 2.10 -12.42
C ASP A 256 4.83 2.35 -11.13
N ASP A 257 6.16 2.27 -11.18
CA ASP A 257 7.04 2.62 -10.06
C ASP A 257 6.73 4.03 -9.52
N ILE A 258 6.70 5.03 -10.42
CA ILE A 258 6.38 6.43 -10.07
C ILE A 258 4.97 6.53 -9.51
N PHE A 259 4.00 5.90 -10.17
CA PHE A 259 2.60 5.96 -9.78
C PHE A 259 2.39 5.39 -8.37
N TYR A 260 2.91 4.21 -8.07
CA TYR A 260 2.69 3.55 -6.78
C TYR A 260 3.50 4.21 -5.66
N PHE A 261 4.70 4.72 -5.94
CA PHE A 261 5.44 5.53 -4.97
C PHE A 261 4.64 6.77 -4.55
N ASN A 262 4.13 7.52 -5.52
CA ASN A 262 3.30 8.69 -5.26
C ASN A 262 1.97 8.33 -4.57
N LYS A 263 1.32 7.23 -4.97
CA LYS A 263 0.11 6.71 -4.32
C LYS A 263 0.35 6.42 -2.83
N GLY A 264 1.47 5.79 -2.48
CA GLY A 264 1.85 5.53 -1.09
C GLY A 264 2.05 6.81 -0.27
N ARG A 265 2.69 7.83 -0.85
CA ARG A 265 2.85 9.14 -0.19
C ARG A 265 1.52 9.84 0.02
N LEU A 266 0.70 9.90 -1.03
CA LEU A 266 -0.65 10.47 -0.99
C LEU A 266 -1.52 9.79 0.07
N TYR A 267 -1.46 8.46 0.14
CA TYR A 267 -2.20 7.68 1.13
C TYR A 267 -1.75 7.98 2.58
N ALA A 268 -0.44 7.97 2.83
CA ALA A 268 0.07 8.29 4.17
C ALA A 268 -0.24 9.74 4.56
N ASN A 269 -0.06 10.70 3.63
CA ASN A 269 -0.38 12.11 3.86
C ASN A 269 -1.88 12.34 4.06
N TYR A 270 -2.76 11.61 3.35
CA TYR A 270 -4.20 11.60 3.59
C TYR A 270 -4.52 11.29 5.05
N LEU A 271 -4.00 10.16 5.55
CA LEU A 271 -4.26 9.71 6.92
C LEU A 271 -3.66 10.66 7.95
N LEU A 272 -2.43 11.13 7.72
CA LEU A 272 -1.78 12.12 8.58
C LEU A 272 -2.59 13.42 8.65
N LEU A 273 -3.03 13.98 7.52
CA LEU A 273 -3.83 15.20 7.48
C LEU A 273 -5.21 15.00 8.13
N ARG A 274 -5.83 13.83 7.96
CA ARG A 274 -7.09 13.51 8.63
C ARG A 274 -6.93 13.56 10.15
N GLU A 275 -5.90 12.91 10.70
CA GLU A 275 -5.68 12.86 12.14
C GLU A 275 -5.10 14.17 12.70
N LEU A 276 -4.26 14.89 11.93
CA LEU A 276 -3.82 16.25 12.27
C LEU A 276 -5.00 17.21 12.37
N GLY A 277 -6.05 17.01 11.56
CA GLY A 277 -7.29 17.78 11.65
C GLY A 277 -7.95 17.69 13.03
N VAL A 278 -7.81 16.55 13.70
CA VAL A 278 -8.28 16.36 15.08
C VAL A 278 -7.29 16.97 16.07
N ASP A 279 -5.98 16.71 15.90
CA ASP A 279 -4.96 17.25 16.79
C ASP A 279 -4.91 18.80 16.80
N PHE A 280 -5.28 19.44 15.69
CA PHE A 280 -5.31 20.89 15.48
C PHE A 280 -6.73 21.48 15.35
N GLU A 281 -7.76 20.74 15.79
CA GLU A 281 -9.16 21.14 15.58
C GLU A 281 -9.46 22.58 16.04
N ASN A 282 -8.91 22.98 17.20
CA ASN A 282 -9.10 24.33 17.74
C ASN A 282 -8.58 25.41 16.79
N ILE A 283 -7.37 25.26 16.26
CA ILE A 283 -6.76 26.23 15.33
C ILE A 283 -7.55 26.26 14.01
N ILE A 284 -7.90 25.08 13.50
CA ILE A 284 -8.64 24.97 12.23
C ILE A 284 -9.99 25.67 12.34
N ARG A 285 -10.71 25.49 13.46
CA ARG A 285 -11.99 26.16 13.72
C ARG A 285 -11.82 27.66 13.91
N GLU A 286 -10.85 28.08 14.73
CA GLU A 286 -10.59 29.50 15.02
C GLU A 286 -10.23 30.30 13.76
N LYS A 287 -9.44 29.71 12.86
CA LYS A 287 -9.05 30.32 11.58
C LYS A 287 -10.10 30.16 10.47
N GLY A 288 -11.25 29.54 10.74
CA GLY A 288 -12.31 29.33 9.74
C GLY A 288 -11.92 28.36 8.61
N LEU A 289 -10.97 27.46 8.86
CA LEU A 289 -10.35 26.59 7.86
C LEU A 289 -11.08 25.25 7.65
N THR A 290 -12.14 24.95 8.41
CA THR A 290 -12.80 23.62 8.41
C THR A 290 -13.15 23.12 7.01
N ASN A 291 -13.77 23.97 6.18
CA ASN A 291 -14.16 23.56 4.82
C ASN A 291 -12.95 23.36 3.89
N ALA A 292 -11.96 24.25 3.96
CA ALA A 292 -10.73 24.15 3.17
C ALA A 292 -9.93 22.90 3.56
N TRP A 293 -9.82 22.62 4.86
CA TRP A 293 -9.17 21.44 5.41
C TRP A 293 -9.84 20.15 4.92
N ASN A 294 -11.16 20.03 5.11
CA ASN A 294 -11.91 18.85 4.65
C ASN A 294 -11.81 18.66 3.14
N GLY A 295 -11.89 19.74 2.36
CA GLY A 295 -11.71 19.68 0.90
C GLY A 295 -10.30 19.28 0.47
N THR A 296 -9.28 19.55 1.29
CA THR A 296 -7.89 19.14 1.05
C THR A 296 -7.70 17.66 1.39
N VAL A 297 -8.16 17.23 2.56
CA VAL A 297 -8.16 15.83 2.98
C VAL A 297 -8.89 14.96 1.96
N GLU A 298 -10.02 15.44 1.41
CA GLU A 298 -10.76 14.73 0.37
C GLU A 298 -9.99 14.62 -0.96
N THR A 299 -9.27 15.68 -1.39
CA THR A 299 -8.39 15.59 -2.57
C THR A 299 -7.33 14.50 -2.38
N PHE A 300 -6.69 14.45 -1.21
CA PHE A 300 -5.72 13.41 -0.89
C PHE A 300 -6.34 12.01 -0.89
N ARG A 301 -7.56 11.85 -0.33
CA ARG A 301 -8.30 10.59 -0.35
C ARG A 301 -8.56 10.10 -1.77
N LEU A 302 -9.13 10.96 -2.62
CA LEU A 302 -9.45 10.62 -4.02
C LEU A 302 -8.19 10.22 -4.81
N ALA A 303 -7.07 10.91 -4.56
CA ALA A 303 -5.80 10.60 -5.21
C ALA A 303 -5.20 9.26 -4.73
N ALA A 304 -5.31 8.98 -3.43
CA ALA A 304 -4.84 7.74 -2.82
C ALA A 304 -5.65 6.51 -3.27
N GLU A 305 -6.95 6.67 -3.56
CA GLU A 305 -7.85 5.59 -3.99
C GLU A 305 -7.78 5.27 -5.50
N LEU A 306 -6.93 5.96 -6.27
CA LEU A 306 -6.71 5.64 -7.69
C LEU A 306 -6.15 4.21 -7.84
N GLN A 307 -6.89 3.33 -8.51
CA GLN A 307 -6.59 1.89 -8.62
C GLN A 307 -6.70 1.39 -10.06
N PRO A 308 -5.83 1.86 -10.99
CA PRO A 308 -5.81 1.33 -12.33
C PRO A 308 -5.34 -0.14 -12.30
N TRP A 309 -5.97 -1.00 -13.11
CA TRP A 309 -5.51 -2.39 -13.26
C TRP A 309 -4.13 -2.47 -13.90
N VAL A 310 -3.82 -1.51 -14.78
CA VAL A 310 -2.50 -1.33 -15.41
C VAL A 310 -2.22 0.16 -15.46
N VAL A 311 -1.04 0.57 -14.98
CA VAL A 311 -0.60 1.95 -15.05
C VAL A 311 -0.05 2.22 -16.45
N TRP A 312 -0.49 3.33 -17.05
CA TRP A 312 -0.11 3.71 -18.41
C TRP A 312 0.32 5.17 -18.45
N ASN A 313 1.35 5.45 -19.24
CA ASN A 313 1.84 6.78 -19.56
C ASN A 313 1.58 7.09 -21.04
N GLY A 314 0.30 7.12 -21.45
CA GLY A 314 -0.09 7.46 -22.82
C GLY A 314 0.23 8.92 -23.19
N TYR A 315 0.07 9.27 -24.47
CA TYR A 315 0.10 10.68 -24.88
C TYR A 315 -1.00 11.48 -24.17
N LEU A 316 -0.74 12.75 -23.86
CA LEU A 316 -1.70 13.61 -23.16
C LEU A 316 -2.97 13.87 -23.98
N ASP A 317 -2.85 13.88 -25.31
CA ASP A 317 -3.94 13.99 -26.29
C ASP A 317 -4.29 12.63 -26.92
N GLY A 318 -3.82 11.53 -26.32
CA GLY A 318 -4.02 10.17 -26.80
C GLY A 318 -5.49 9.74 -26.77
N PHE A 319 -5.96 9.11 -27.85
CA PHE A 319 -7.33 8.61 -27.94
C PHE A 319 -7.55 7.25 -27.23
N LEU A 320 -6.57 6.35 -27.31
CA LEU A 320 -6.75 4.94 -26.89
C LEU A 320 -6.14 4.60 -25.53
N ILE A 321 -5.01 5.22 -25.18
CA ILE A 321 -4.22 4.86 -24.00
C ILE A 321 -4.31 5.99 -22.99
N PRO A 322 -4.83 5.75 -21.78
CA PRO A 322 -4.92 6.78 -20.76
C PRO A 322 -3.53 7.18 -20.27
N ASN A 323 -3.41 8.42 -19.76
CA ASN A 323 -2.25 8.85 -19.01
C ASN A 323 -2.60 8.93 -17.51
N HIS A 324 -2.30 7.84 -16.79
CA HIS A 324 -2.57 7.74 -15.35
C HIS A 324 -1.63 8.65 -14.53
N LEU A 325 -0.41 8.88 -15.00
CA LEU A 325 0.51 9.82 -14.36
C LEU A 325 -0.02 11.25 -14.43
N ALA A 326 -0.57 11.68 -15.57
CA ALA A 326 -1.20 12.99 -15.71
C ALA A 326 -2.43 13.13 -14.79
N ALA A 327 -3.25 12.08 -14.68
CA ALA A 327 -4.38 12.05 -13.76
C ALA A 327 -3.94 12.20 -12.29
N GLN A 328 -2.90 11.47 -11.86
CA GLN A 328 -2.33 11.60 -10.52
C GLN A 328 -1.68 12.97 -10.30
N GLY A 329 -0.94 13.48 -11.31
CA GLY A 329 -0.31 14.79 -11.32
C GLY A 329 -1.31 15.94 -11.12
N PHE A 330 -2.50 15.84 -11.70
CA PHE A 330 -3.59 16.79 -11.44
C PHE A 330 -3.94 16.85 -9.95
N TYR A 331 -4.08 15.70 -9.27
CA TYR A 331 -4.39 15.67 -7.84
C TYR A 331 -3.23 16.20 -6.99
N LEU A 332 -1.98 15.88 -7.31
CA LEU A 332 -0.80 16.41 -6.62
C LEU A 332 -0.74 17.94 -6.68
N LEU A 333 -0.95 18.52 -7.88
CA LEU A 333 -0.98 19.96 -8.06
C LEU A 333 -2.15 20.61 -7.31
N ARG A 334 -3.33 19.99 -7.34
CA ARG A 334 -4.51 20.46 -6.59
C ARG A 334 -4.24 20.43 -5.08
N ALA A 335 -3.72 19.32 -4.57
CA ALA A 335 -3.37 19.14 -3.16
C ALA A 335 -2.34 20.19 -2.71
N ARG A 336 -1.28 20.38 -3.49
CA ARG A 336 -0.28 21.43 -3.25
C ARG A 336 -0.90 22.82 -3.15
N THR A 337 -1.75 23.20 -4.10
CA THR A 337 -2.41 24.51 -4.11
C THR A 337 -3.28 24.69 -2.87
N GLN A 338 -4.09 23.69 -2.51
CA GLN A 338 -4.95 23.74 -1.33
C GLN A 338 -4.15 23.82 -0.02
N LEU A 339 -3.06 23.05 0.12
CA LEU A 339 -2.17 23.13 1.27
C LEU A 339 -1.53 24.52 1.42
N ARG A 340 -1.10 25.13 0.30
CA ARG A 340 -0.55 26.49 0.29
C ARG A 340 -1.58 27.54 0.65
N GLU A 341 -2.83 27.38 0.21
CA GLU A 341 -3.93 28.25 0.60
C GLU A 341 -4.18 28.20 2.12
N ILE A 342 -4.29 26.99 2.68
CA ILE A 342 -4.44 26.80 4.14
C ILE A 342 -3.27 27.43 4.89
N SER A 343 -2.04 27.13 4.46
CA SER A 343 -0.81 27.70 5.02
C SER A 343 -0.81 29.24 5.04
N ASN A 344 -1.22 29.86 3.93
CA ASN A 344 -1.31 31.33 3.82
C ASN A 344 -2.38 31.94 4.73
N ILE A 345 -3.45 31.21 5.04
CA ILE A 345 -4.50 31.66 5.97
C ILE A 345 -4.01 31.51 7.42
N LEU A 346 -3.26 30.45 7.75
CA LEU A 346 -2.67 30.28 9.09
C LEU A 346 -1.72 31.42 9.48
N LEU A 347 -1.05 32.04 8.50
CA LEU A 347 -0.18 33.21 8.68
C LEU A 347 -0.91 34.50 9.07
N LYS A 348 -2.18 34.64 8.67
CA LYS A 348 -2.99 35.84 8.91
C LYS A 348 -3.74 35.70 10.23
#